data_AF-B3SCH5-F1
#
_entry.id   AF-B3SCH5-F1
#
_cell.length_a   1.000
_cell.length_b   1.000
_cell.length_c   1.000
_cell.angle_alpha   90.00
_cell.angle_beta   90.00
_cell.angle_gamma   90.00
#
_symmetry.space_group_name_H-M   'P 1'
#
loop_
_entity.id
_entity.type
_entity.pdbx_description
1 polymer ?
#
loop_
_entity_poly.entity_id
_entity_poly.type
_entity_poly.pdbx_seq_one_letter_code
_entity_poly.pdbx_strand_id
1 'polypeptide(L)'
;WDFTKFPVSNMARELLTKMHHDPLFNVMDINQSLYKKKTLNTVKELRIQLFHLKKYISTCGSSKGLLERLEKLPLHIIDQPHVYSMHDFMSVKKKELNAILEPYVIANAAHISQCQLCRLKGFICEICKSETLIYPFEILTCYQCDDCHTCYHKRCKATLDSCPKCARIKR
;
A
#
# COMPACT_ATOMS: atom_id res chain seq x y z
N TRP A 1 -10.79 10.68 14.98
CA TRP A 1 -10.93 9.21 15.15
C TRP A 1 -11.95 8.98 16.23
N ASP A 2 -13.17 9.42 15.94
CA ASP A 2 -14.32 9.34 16.82
C ASP A 2 -15.38 8.53 16.08
N PHE A 3 -15.99 7.58 16.79
CA PHE A 3 -16.99 6.65 16.27
C PHE A 3 -18.22 6.63 17.18
N THR A 4 -18.35 7.66 18.02
CA THR A 4 -19.55 7.89 18.82
C THR A 4 -20.72 8.10 17.87
N LYS A 5 -21.88 7.53 18.22
CA LYS A 5 -23.10 7.72 17.43
C LYS A 5 -23.69 9.08 17.76
N PHE A 6 -24.05 9.84 16.73
CA PHE A 6 -24.74 11.12 16.86
C PHE A 6 -26.15 11.00 16.29
N PRO A 7 -27.13 11.75 16.83
CA PRO A 7 -28.45 11.82 16.25
C PRO A 7 -28.37 12.43 14.84
N VAL A 8 -29.05 11.80 13.89
CA VAL A 8 -29.13 12.23 12.49
C VAL A 8 -30.56 12.10 12.01
N SER A 9 -30.92 12.83 10.93
CA SER A 9 -32.23 12.67 10.30
C SER A 9 -32.41 11.26 9.70
N ASN A 10 -33.65 10.82 9.52
CA ASN A 10 -33.95 9.53 8.90
C ASN A 10 -33.32 9.41 7.49
N MET A 11 -33.40 10.49 6.70
CA MET A 11 -32.78 10.56 5.37
C MET A 11 -31.26 10.38 5.43
N ALA A 12 -30.59 11.08 6.35
CA ALA A 12 -29.14 10.95 6.52
C ALA A 12 -28.76 9.53 6.99
N ARG A 13 -29.53 8.94 7.91
CA ARG A 13 -29.34 7.55 8.33
C ARG A 13 -29.42 6.58 7.15
N GLU A 14 -30.47 6.67 6.34
CA GLU A 14 -30.66 5.80 5.18
C GLU A 14 -29.54 5.95 4.16
N LEU A 15 -29.11 7.19 3.90
CA LEU A 15 -27.99 7.48 3.02
C LEU A 15 -26.69 6.82 3.54
N LEU A 16 -26.36 7.04 4.82
CA LEU A 16 -25.18 6.46 5.47
C LEU A 16 -25.21 4.93 5.46
N THR A 17 -26.37 4.31 5.64
CA THR A 17 -26.52 2.86 5.54
C THR A 17 -26.25 2.36 4.13
N LYS A 18 -26.78 3.04 3.09
CA LYS A 18 -26.57 2.65 1.69
C LYS A 18 -25.10 2.71 1.29
N MET A 19 -24.38 3.78 1.68
CA MET A 19 -22.98 3.97 1.32
C MET A 19 -21.98 3.32 2.28
N HIS A 20 -22.43 2.42 3.17
CA HIS A 20 -21.59 1.90 4.25
C HIS A 20 -20.32 1.19 3.76
N HIS A 21 -20.44 0.45 2.66
CA HIS A 21 -19.34 -0.29 2.04
C HIS A 21 -18.71 0.44 0.84
N ASP A 22 -19.24 1.61 0.47
CA ASP A 22 -18.76 2.32 -0.71
C ASP A 22 -17.41 3.00 -0.40
N PRO A 23 -16.37 2.77 -1.23
CA PRO A 23 -15.04 3.34 -1.02
C PRO A 23 -15.01 4.81 -1.47
N LEU A 24 -15.57 5.70 -0.66
CA LEU A 24 -15.78 7.12 -1.02
C LEU A 24 -14.77 8.08 -0.37
N PHE A 25 -14.02 7.64 0.64
CA PHE A 25 -13.23 8.53 1.48
C PHE A 25 -11.73 8.39 1.19
N ASN A 26 -11.18 9.31 0.39
CA ASN A 26 -9.72 9.43 0.26
C ASN A 26 -9.15 10.18 1.49
N VAL A 27 -8.48 9.45 2.38
CA VAL A 27 -7.93 10.02 3.63
C VAL A 27 -6.81 11.01 3.34
N MET A 28 -6.02 10.82 2.27
CA MET A 28 -4.94 11.75 1.93
C MET A 28 -5.51 13.13 1.58
N ASP A 29 -6.57 13.16 0.77
CA ASP A 29 -7.19 14.39 0.28
C ASP A 29 -8.05 15.08 1.35
N ILE A 30 -8.78 14.29 2.15
CA ILE A 30 -9.69 14.82 3.17
C ILE A 30 -8.95 15.28 4.42
N ASN A 31 -8.08 14.42 4.99
CA ASN A 31 -7.36 14.71 6.22
C ASN A 31 -6.15 13.79 6.42
N GLN A 32 -5.01 14.14 5.82
CA GLN A 32 -3.76 13.39 5.96
C GLN A 32 -3.31 13.21 7.42
N SER A 33 -3.63 14.17 8.30
CA SER A 33 -3.25 14.10 9.72
C SER A 33 -3.89 12.92 10.46
N LEU A 34 -4.96 12.34 9.91
CA LEU A 34 -5.61 11.15 10.46
C LEU A 34 -4.67 9.94 10.50
N TYR A 35 -3.68 9.87 9.58
CA TYR A 35 -2.64 8.84 9.61
C TYR A 35 -1.67 8.96 10.79
N LYS A 36 -1.74 10.02 11.62
CA LYS A 36 -1.06 10.03 12.93
C LYS A 36 -1.64 8.98 13.88
N LYS A 37 -2.84 8.46 13.61
CA LYS A 37 -3.44 7.36 14.39
C LYS A 37 -2.78 6.04 14.02
N LYS A 38 -2.08 5.43 14.98
CA LYS A 38 -1.28 4.21 14.81
C LYS A 38 -2.04 3.08 14.09
N THR A 39 -3.28 2.79 14.50
CA THR A 39 -4.09 1.71 13.90
C THR A 39 -4.37 1.93 12.42
N LEU A 40 -4.72 3.16 12.03
CA LEU A 40 -4.95 3.50 10.62
C LEU A 40 -3.64 3.52 9.83
N ASN A 41 -2.55 4.01 10.44
CA ASN A 41 -1.25 4.04 9.80
C ASN A 41 -0.72 2.63 9.48
N THR A 42 -0.86 1.68 10.41
CA THR A 42 -0.47 0.29 10.16
C THR A 42 -1.24 -0.31 8.98
N VAL A 43 -2.55 -0.10 8.91
CA VAL A 43 -3.35 -0.58 7.77
C VAL A 43 -2.97 0.12 6.47
N LYS A 44 -2.71 1.43 6.51
CA LYS A 44 -2.18 2.18 5.36
C LYS A 44 -0.88 1.55 4.84
N GLU A 45 0.05 1.27 5.75
CA GLU A 45 1.34 0.64 5.42
C GLU A 45 1.14 -0.73 4.77
N LEU A 46 0.29 -1.60 5.34
CA LEU A 46 -0.05 -2.90 4.75
C LEU A 46 -0.65 -2.75 3.35
N ARG A 47 -1.56 -1.80 3.14
CA ARG A 47 -2.20 -1.57 1.83
C ARG A 47 -1.22 -1.04 0.78
N ILE A 48 -0.31 -0.13 1.15
CA ILE A 48 0.75 0.33 0.23
C ILE A 48 1.68 -0.84 -0.13
N GLN A 49 2.01 -1.71 0.83
CA GLN A 49 2.78 -2.91 0.54
C GLN A 49 2.04 -3.82 -0.44
N LEU A 50 0.76 -4.12 -0.20
CA LEU A 50 -0.06 -4.94 -1.10
C LEU A 50 -0.17 -4.35 -2.51
N PHE A 51 -0.33 -3.03 -2.62
CA PHE A 51 -0.34 -2.34 -3.91
C PHE A 51 0.92 -2.64 -4.74
N HIS A 52 2.09 -2.55 -4.11
CA HIS A 52 3.35 -2.89 -4.78
C HIS A 52 3.49 -4.38 -5.03
N LEU A 53 3.18 -5.23 -4.04
CA LEU A 53 3.27 -6.69 -4.14
C LEU A 53 2.41 -7.24 -5.28
N LYS A 54 1.18 -6.73 -5.46
CA LYS A 54 0.28 -7.15 -6.54
C LYS A 54 0.94 -7.06 -7.92
N LYS A 55 1.78 -6.05 -8.18
CA LYS A 55 2.47 -5.90 -9.48
C LYS A 55 3.48 -7.03 -9.75
N TYR A 56 4.15 -7.53 -8.72
CA TYR A 56 5.07 -8.67 -8.83
C TYR A 56 4.31 -9.98 -9.03
N ILE A 57 3.26 -10.16 -8.23
CA ILE A 57 2.46 -11.39 -8.18
C ILE A 57 1.61 -11.58 -9.44
N SER A 58 1.08 -10.50 -10.01
CA SER A 58 0.33 -10.55 -11.28
C SER A 58 1.20 -10.90 -12.49
N THR A 59 2.51 -10.65 -12.41
CA THR A 59 3.45 -10.85 -13.53
C THR A 59 4.39 -12.05 -13.31
N CYS A 60 4.11 -12.90 -12.32
CA CYS A 60 4.88 -14.10 -12.04
C CYS A 60 4.05 -15.35 -12.36
N GLY A 61 4.56 -16.21 -13.24
CA GLY A 61 3.86 -17.43 -13.65
C GLY A 61 3.71 -18.46 -12.53
N SER A 62 4.54 -18.38 -11.48
CA SER A 62 4.57 -19.31 -10.35
C SER A 62 3.75 -18.84 -9.14
N SER A 63 3.02 -17.72 -9.25
CA SER A 63 2.24 -17.15 -8.14
C SER A 63 0.72 -17.20 -8.34
N LYS A 64 0.21 -18.06 -9.24
CA LYS A 64 -1.23 -18.17 -9.55
C LYS A 64 -2.11 -18.26 -8.31
N GLY A 65 -1.79 -19.17 -7.38
CA GLY A 65 -2.57 -19.33 -6.14
C GLY A 65 -2.50 -18.12 -5.18
N LEU A 66 -1.43 -17.32 -5.23
CA LEU A 66 -1.35 -16.06 -4.47
C LEU A 66 -2.16 -14.95 -5.14
N LEU A 67 -2.14 -14.90 -6.47
CA LEU A 67 -2.94 -13.96 -7.25
C LEU A 67 -4.43 -14.19 -7.01
N GLU A 68 -4.90 -15.43 -7.13
CA GLU A 68 -6.31 -15.80 -6.87
C GLU A 68 -6.75 -15.42 -5.44
N ARG A 69 -5.85 -15.51 -4.46
CA ARG A 69 -6.12 -15.07 -3.09
C ARG A 69 -6.24 -13.55 -3.01
N LEU A 70 -5.36 -12.80 -3.66
CA LEU A 70 -5.42 -11.34 -3.70
C LEU A 70 -6.69 -10.84 -4.38
N GLU A 71 -7.12 -11.49 -5.47
CA GLU A 71 -8.32 -11.12 -6.22
C GLU A 71 -9.63 -11.29 -5.42
N LYS A 72 -9.61 -12.05 -4.32
CA LYS A 72 -10.75 -12.14 -3.39
C LYS A 72 -10.92 -10.90 -2.51
N LEU A 73 -9.89 -10.06 -2.39
CA LEU A 73 -10.00 -8.81 -1.63
C LEU A 73 -10.70 -7.73 -2.48
N PRO A 74 -11.45 -6.81 -1.86
CA PRO A 74 -12.03 -5.68 -2.58
C PRO A 74 -10.96 -4.86 -3.32
N LEU A 75 -11.23 -4.47 -4.56
CA LEU A 75 -10.26 -3.80 -5.42
C LEU A 75 -9.67 -2.53 -4.78
N HIS A 76 -10.48 -1.71 -4.13
CA HIS A 76 -10.01 -0.48 -3.48
C HIS A 76 -8.98 -0.77 -2.39
N ILE A 77 -9.09 -1.89 -1.68
CA ILE A 77 -8.16 -2.27 -0.60
C ILE A 77 -6.74 -2.44 -1.14
N ILE A 78 -6.59 -3.02 -2.33
CA ILE A 78 -5.27 -3.30 -2.92
C ILE A 78 -4.82 -2.17 -3.84
N ASP A 79 -5.69 -1.62 -4.68
CA ASP A 79 -5.30 -0.70 -5.76
C ASP A 79 -5.31 0.77 -5.35
N GLN A 80 -6.04 1.12 -4.29
CA GLN A 80 -6.21 2.51 -3.86
C GLN A 80 -5.92 2.66 -2.35
N PRO A 81 -4.64 2.62 -1.92
CA PRO A 81 -4.27 2.54 -0.50
C PRO A 81 -4.84 3.63 0.42
N HIS A 82 -5.24 4.77 -0.16
CA HIS A 82 -5.75 5.94 0.57
C HIS A 82 -7.27 6.06 0.58
N VAL A 83 -7.98 5.24 -0.20
CA VAL A 83 -9.45 5.27 -0.30
C VAL A 83 -10.05 4.24 0.65
N TYR A 84 -11.04 4.63 1.44
CA TYR A 84 -11.70 3.79 2.44
C TYR A 84 -13.22 3.96 2.36
N SER A 85 -13.95 2.93 2.79
CA SER A 85 -15.37 3.00 3.13
C SER A 85 -15.58 3.23 4.63
N MET A 86 -16.83 3.50 5.05
CA MET A 86 -17.17 3.57 6.47
C MET A 86 -16.95 2.22 7.17
N HIS A 87 -17.29 1.13 6.50
CA HIS A 87 -17.01 -0.22 6.97
C HIS A 87 -15.51 -0.43 7.23
N ASP A 88 -14.64 0.00 6.31
CA ASP A 88 -13.19 -0.16 6.48
C ASP A 88 -12.69 0.57 7.72
N PHE A 89 -13.14 1.80 7.97
CA PHE A 89 -12.76 2.53 9.19
C PHE A 89 -13.19 1.79 10.46
N MET A 90 -14.38 1.16 10.45
CA MET A 90 -14.86 0.34 11.56
C MET A 90 -13.99 -0.91 11.74
N SER A 91 -13.65 -1.62 10.67
CA SER A 91 -12.77 -2.80 10.71
C SER A 91 -11.34 -2.43 11.14
N VAL A 92 -10.83 -1.25 10.77
CA VAL A 92 -9.55 -0.71 11.27
C VAL A 92 -9.64 -0.47 12.79
N LYS A 93 -10.72 0.16 13.26
CA LYS A 93 -10.92 0.41 14.70
C LYS A 93 -10.94 -0.91 15.50
N LYS A 94 -11.60 -1.93 14.95
CA LYS A 94 -11.67 -3.28 15.55
C LYS A 94 -10.41 -4.12 15.34
N LYS A 95 -9.41 -3.63 14.61
CA LYS A 95 -8.18 -4.34 14.19
C LYS A 95 -8.41 -5.56 13.28
N GLU A 96 -9.63 -5.78 12.82
CA GLU A 96 -10.01 -6.88 11.92
C GLU A 96 -9.31 -6.74 10.57
N LEU A 97 -9.31 -5.53 9.99
CA LEU A 97 -8.70 -5.31 8.67
C LEU A 97 -7.18 -5.54 8.72
N ASN A 98 -6.52 -5.21 9.84
CA ASN A 98 -5.11 -5.51 10.03
C ASN A 98 -4.85 -7.02 10.01
N ALA A 99 -5.60 -7.77 10.82
CA ALA A 99 -5.48 -9.23 10.91
C ALA A 99 -5.77 -9.93 9.58
N ILE A 100 -6.64 -9.36 8.75
CA ILE A 100 -6.91 -9.86 7.40
C ILE A 100 -5.74 -9.60 6.47
N LEU A 101 -5.18 -8.37 6.43
CA LEU A 101 -4.20 -7.96 5.42
C LEU A 101 -2.76 -8.42 5.70
N GLU A 102 -2.36 -8.49 6.96
CA GLU A 102 -1.00 -8.86 7.36
C GLU A 102 -0.55 -10.23 6.81
N PRO A 103 -1.36 -11.31 6.87
CA PRO A 103 -1.02 -12.58 6.24
C PRO A 103 -0.82 -12.51 4.72
N TYR A 104 -1.54 -11.64 4.01
CA TYR A 104 -1.32 -11.45 2.57
C TYR A 104 0.05 -10.82 2.31
N VAL A 105 0.41 -9.78 3.06
CA VAL A 105 1.71 -9.12 2.91
C VAL A 105 2.84 -10.12 3.14
N ILE A 106 2.79 -10.88 4.25
CA ILE A 106 3.81 -11.87 4.60
C ILE A 106 3.94 -12.93 3.50
N ALA A 107 2.83 -13.52 3.06
CA ALA A 107 2.87 -14.59 2.05
C ALA A 107 3.40 -14.10 0.69
N ASN A 108 2.97 -12.92 0.23
CA ASN A 108 3.41 -12.37 -1.05
C ASN A 108 4.88 -11.89 -0.99
N ALA A 109 5.32 -11.29 0.11
CA ALA A 109 6.71 -10.90 0.31
C ALA A 109 7.63 -12.15 0.38
N ALA A 110 7.20 -13.20 1.08
CA ALA A 110 7.93 -14.48 1.12
C ALA A 110 8.05 -15.13 -0.26
N HIS A 111 7.00 -15.05 -1.09
CA HIS A 111 7.10 -15.51 -2.47
C HIS A 111 8.14 -14.73 -3.26
N ILE A 112 8.17 -13.40 -3.16
CA ILE A 112 9.14 -12.58 -3.90
C ILE A 112 10.58 -12.89 -3.48
N SER A 113 10.82 -13.13 -2.18
CA SER A 113 12.17 -13.46 -1.70
C SER A 113 12.65 -14.85 -2.12
N GLN A 114 11.73 -15.79 -2.37
CA GLN A 114 12.04 -17.17 -2.73
C GLN A 114 11.98 -17.44 -4.24
N CYS A 115 11.14 -16.71 -4.98
CA CYS A 115 10.93 -16.92 -6.41
C CYS A 115 12.03 -16.23 -7.24
N GLN A 116 12.76 -17.01 -8.03
CA GLN A 116 13.83 -16.50 -8.90
C GLN A 116 13.34 -15.42 -9.87
N LEU A 117 12.16 -15.59 -10.48
CA LEU A 117 11.60 -14.61 -11.42
C LEU A 117 11.27 -13.27 -10.76
N CYS A 118 10.74 -13.31 -9.53
CA CYS A 118 10.41 -12.10 -8.78
C CYS A 118 11.67 -11.39 -8.28
N ARG A 119 12.70 -12.14 -7.86
CA ARG A 119 13.98 -11.58 -7.41
C ARG A 119 14.67 -10.78 -8.50
N LEU A 120 14.61 -11.23 -9.75
CA LEU A 120 15.19 -10.51 -10.90
C LEU A 120 14.53 -9.15 -11.17
N LYS A 121 13.34 -8.90 -10.61
CA LYS A 121 12.62 -7.61 -10.69
C LYS A 121 12.92 -6.68 -9.50
N GLY A 122 13.85 -7.07 -8.61
CA GLY A 122 14.37 -6.20 -7.57
C GLY A 122 15.24 -5.08 -8.15
N PHE A 123 15.42 -4.00 -7.40
CA PHE A 123 16.25 -2.88 -7.82
C PHE A 123 17.58 -2.89 -7.08
N ILE A 124 18.63 -2.42 -7.75
CA ILE A 124 19.91 -2.08 -7.11
C ILE A 124 19.92 -0.56 -6.92
N CYS A 125 20.26 -0.09 -5.72
CA CYS A 125 20.34 1.34 -5.46
C CYS A 125 21.55 1.95 -6.19
N GLU A 126 21.33 2.80 -7.19
CA GLU A 126 22.42 3.40 -8.01
C GLU A 126 23.39 4.28 -7.19
N ILE A 127 22.97 4.76 -6.01
CA ILE A 127 23.73 5.68 -5.17
C ILE A 127 24.78 4.94 -4.34
N CYS A 128 24.36 3.96 -3.54
CA CYS A 128 25.27 3.17 -2.72
C CYS A 128 25.81 1.92 -3.42
N LYS A 129 25.22 1.54 -4.55
CA LYS A 129 25.59 0.36 -5.36
C LYS A 129 25.73 -0.93 -4.56
N SER A 130 24.96 -1.06 -3.49
CA SER A 130 24.95 -2.29 -2.69
C SER A 130 24.29 -3.41 -3.50
N GLU A 131 24.86 -4.61 -3.42
CA GLU A 131 24.32 -5.81 -4.07
C GLU A 131 22.98 -6.27 -3.47
N THR A 132 22.57 -5.69 -2.35
CA THR A 132 21.26 -5.95 -1.75
C THR A 132 20.15 -5.38 -2.63
N LEU A 133 19.30 -6.27 -3.16
CA LEU A 133 18.11 -5.87 -3.88
C LEU A 133 17.13 -5.17 -2.93
N ILE A 134 16.55 -4.08 -3.43
CA ILE A 134 15.48 -3.34 -2.76
C ILE A 134 14.20 -3.44 -3.57
N TYR A 135 13.07 -3.41 -2.87
CA TYR A 135 11.76 -3.50 -3.49
C TYR A 135 10.86 -2.34 -3.09
N PRO A 136 9.94 -1.89 -3.96
CA PRO A 136 8.98 -0.83 -3.63
C PRO A 136 8.09 -1.15 -2.42
N PHE A 137 7.81 -2.44 -2.16
CA PHE A 137 7.01 -2.85 -0.99
C PHE A 137 7.79 -2.73 0.33
N GLU A 138 9.11 -2.54 0.32
CA GLU A 138 9.89 -2.30 1.54
C GLU A 138 9.79 -0.82 1.96
N ILE A 139 8.55 -0.35 2.15
CA ILE A 139 8.18 1.06 2.25
C ILE A 139 8.86 1.83 3.39
N LEU A 140 9.49 1.14 4.34
CA LEU A 140 10.23 1.78 5.44
C LEU A 140 11.65 2.15 5.04
N THR A 141 12.30 1.35 4.19
CA THR A 141 13.72 1.48 3.82
C THR A 141 13.91 1.90 2.37
N CYS A 142 12.92 1.66 1.51
CA CYS A 142 12.91 1.99 0.10
C CYS A 142 12.12 3.28 -0.19
N TYR A 143 12.63 4.07 -1.13
CA TYR A 143 11.95 5.17 -1.80
C TYR A 143 11.83 4.81 -3.28
N GLN A 144 10.62 4.86 -3.84
CA GLN A 144 10.38 4.76 -5.27
C GLN A 144 10.16 6.16 -5.84
N CYS A 145 10.83 6.50 -6.94
CA CYS A 145 10.59 7.75 -7.63
C CYS A 145 9.23 7.73 -8.34
N ASP A 146 8.46 8.81 -8.19
CA ASP A 146 7.12 8.91 -8.78
C ASP A 146 7.15 9.02 -10.31
N ASP A 147 8.20 9.62 -10.89
CA ASP A 147 8.34 9.80 -12.34
C ASP A 147 8.87 8.54 -13.05
N CYS A 148 10.01 8.01 -12.59
CA CYS A 148 10.73 6.93 -13.29
C CYS A 148 10.59 5.56 -12.64
N HIS A 149 9.86 5.48 -11.52
CA HIS A 149 9.59 4.26 -10.74
C HIS A 149 10.83 3.48 -10.28
N THR A 150 12.01 4.10 -10.34
CA THR A 150 13.26 3.49 -9.88
C THR A 150 13.36 3.61 -8.37
N CYS A 151 13.83 2.54 -7.74
CA CYS A 151 13.95 2.46 -6.28
C CYS A 151 15.35 2.84 -5.80
N TYR A 152 15.38 3.49 -4.65
CA TYR A 152 16.58 3.88 -3.92
C TYR A 152 16.36 3.61 -2.43
N HIS A 153 17.42 3.40 -1.66
CA HIS A 153 17.28 3.46 -0.20
C HIS A 153 16.85 4.87 0.22
N LYS A 154 15.92 5.00 1.17
CA LYS A 154 15.48 6.30 1.69
C LYS A 154 16.66 7.15 2.18
N ARG A 155 17.60 6.54 2.92
CA ARG A 155 18.82 7.20 3.37
C ARG A 155 19.67 7.75 2.22
N CYS A 156 19.72 7.03 1.10
CA CYS A 156 20.50 7.44 -0.06
C CYS A 156 19.78 8.53 -0.86
N LYS A 157 18.44 8.44 -1.03
CA LYS A 157 17.69 9.51 -1.67
C LYS A 157 17.72 10.81 -0.86
N ALA A 158 17.74 10.72 0.47
CA ALA A 158 17.76 11.89 1.35
C ALA A 158 19.01 12.78 1.16
N THR A 159 20.11 12.25 0.60
CA THR A 159 21.32 13.03 0.32
C THR A 159 21.27 13.77 -1.02
N LEU A 160 20.20 13.60 -1.80
CA LEU A 160 20.05 14.18 -3.14
C LEU A 160 18.72 14.93 -3.23
N ASP A 161 18.73 16.11 -3.84
CA ASP A 161 17.50 16.86 -4.07
C ASP A 161 16.63 16.20 -5.14
N SER A 162 17.24 15.75 -6.24
CA SER A 162 16.54 15.16 -7.39
C SER A 162 16.87 13.68 -7.62
N CYS A 163 16.01 12.99 -8.37
CA CYS A 163 16.28 11.62 -8.80
C CYS A 163 17.41 11.61 -9.85
N PRO A 164 18.51 10.86 -9.65
CA PRO A 164 19.64 10.86 -10.58
C PRO A 164 19.28 10.33 -11.97
N LYS A 165 18.39 9.33 -12.04
CA LYS A 165 17.91 8.80 -13.32
C LYS A 165 17.05 9.81 -14.06
N CYS A 166 16.11 10.48 -13.40
CA CYS A 166 15.31 11.53 -14.03
C CYS A 166 16.18 12.70 -14.51
N ALA A 167 17.18 13.10 -13.72
CA ALA A 167 18.14 14.15 -14.12
C ALA A 167 18.94 13.77 -15.38
N ARG A 168 19.22 12.47 -15.57
CA ARG A 168 19.87 11.95 -16.78
C ARG A 168 18.93 11.86 -17.99
N ILE A 169 17.66 11.51 -17.79
CA ILE A 169 16.66 11.40 -18.88
C ILE A 169 16.26 12.78 -19.43
N LYS A 170 16.25 13.82 -18.58
CA LYS A 170 15.90 15.20 -18.97
C LYS A 170 17.03 15.95 -19.68
N ARG A 171 18.21 15.34 -19.84
CA ARG A 171 19.34 15.88 -20.62
C ARG A 171 19.26 15.35 -22.04
#